data_AF-A0A0D1E4C0-F1
#
_entry.id   AF-A0A0D1E4C0-F1
#
_cell.length_a   1.000
_cell.length_b   1.000
_cell.length_c   1.000
_cell.angle_alpha   90.00
_cell.angle_beta   90.00
_cell.angle_gamma   90.00
#
_symmetry.space_group_name_H-M   'P 1'
#
loop_
_entity.id
_entity.type
_entity.pdbx_description
1 polymer ?
#
loop_
_entity_poly.entity_id
_entity_poly.type
_entity_poly.pdbx_seq_one_letter_code
_entity_poly.pdbx_strand_id
1 'polypeptide(L)'
;MSEHDLSALDGLLDELDIDEKGDQDPRAAKLKALFEKAKAEYTAKIDVPTWYISPSTCSATFQISNFVVPSPLQLVCERKANRTGSTNQEWTVNYLYSQGHFETCLSYVASFAVSMGVEFEFQTDDSVISEYDSSQLALRRTKQERELSKNWGIIKDVIDAGIRSLLTLLRPATTSKWIKAWVPQAPRAATDKYEWGETSLQTLASGFLAFCMREIRIGAGDTRSGYSDMVICPTEGSIEALVDMDKVRLQNWTVAHGLALTAGDLALQLGLYRTAIEAHTLFLAARGQMWRVLLALANELACYFDMLGQQKRADLESREALKIVAKAAVVAAIQATPRSKRLQVADLVVVQHRVIPATWVDQVLDPSYTDWDVFDDEDDLLFGGLLQTLDPQTDESRSILPEEIGIALVKVVFAKKSGLFALHSKFPAYMREYRQRLDNHALNGDNDTWQADALEAIDEDDTADHGPRSVRTL
;
A
#
# COMPACT_ATOMS: atom_id res chain seq x y z
N MET A 1 24.86 -33.91 -5.31
CA MET A 1 24.30 -32.79 -6.09
C MET A 1 22.80 -32.86 -5.91
N SER A 2 22.19 -31.86 -5.28
CA SER A 2 20.75 -31.81 -5.06
C SER A 2 20.07 -31.27 -6.33
N GLU A 3 19.21 -32.09 -6.93
CA GLU A 3 18.30 -31.66 -8.01
C GLU A 3 17.30 -30.65 -7.42
N HIS A 4 17.29 -29.43 -7.95
CA HIS A 4 16.27 -28.44 -7.66
C HIS A 4 15.19 -28.52 -8.73
N ASP A 5 13.96 -28.77 -8.30
CA ASP A 5 12.75 -28.85 -9.13
C ASP A 5 12.44 -27.47 -9.76
N LEU A 6 12.44 -27.42 -11.10
CA LEU A 6 12.21 -26.22 -11.91
C LEU A 6 10.79 -26.19 -12.52
N SER A 7 9.86 -26.99 -12.01
CA SER A 7 8.45 -27.03 -12.48
C SER A 7 7.73 -25.69 -12.47
N ALA A 8 8.19 -24.70 -11.67
CA ALA A 8 7.65 -23.34 -11.66
C ALA A 8 8.04 -22.49 -12.90
N LEU A 9 9.08 -22.90 -13.64
CA LEU A 9 9.55 -22.22 -14.84
C LEU A 9 9.03 -22.86 -16.14
N ASP A 10 8.59 -24.13 -16.11
CA ASP A 10 8.13 -24.87 -17.31
C ASP A 10 7.05 -24.12 -18.11
N GLY A 11 6.11 -23.47 -17.42
CA GLY A 11 5.03 -22.70 -18.06
C GLY A 11 5.47 -21.42 -18.79
N LEU A 12 6.69 -20.93 -18.55
CA LEU A 12 7.33 -19.81 -19.27
C LEU A 12 8.31 -20.29 -20.36
N LEU A 13 8.63 -21.60 -20.37
CA LEU A 13 9.69 -22.22 -21.15
C LEU A 13 9.20 -22.97 -22.39
N ASP A 14 7.93 -23.40 -22.45
CA ASP A 14 7.34 -24.09 -23.61
C ASP A 14 7.28 -23.23 -24.90
N GLU A 15 7.48 -21.91 -24.81
CA GLU A 15 7.42 -20.99 -25.97
C GLU A 15 8.79 -20.64 -26.57
N LEU A 16 9.90 -21.14 -26.01
CA LEU A 16 11.26 -20.84 -26.51
C LEU A 16 11.91 -22.09 -27.10
N ASP A 17 11.94 -22.16 -28.43
CA ASP A 17 12.71 -23.18 -29.15
C ASP A 17 14.20 -22.83 -29.05
N ILE A 18 14.96 -23.63 -28.30
CA ILE A 18 16.38 -23.38 -28.03
C ILE A 18 17.20 -24.33 -28.89
N ASP A 19 17.89 -23.79 -29.91
CA ASP A 19 18.88 -24.54 -30.67
C ASP A 19 20.06 -24.93 -29.76
N GLU A 20 20.04 -26.15 -29.25
CA GLU A 20 21.11 -26.71 -28.43
C GLU A 20 22.38 -26.95 -29.28
N LYS A 21 23.36 -26.04 -29.17
CA LYS A 21 24.70 -26.25 -29.74
C LYS A 21 25.63 -26.93 -28.73
N GLY A 22 25.56 -28.25 -28.69
CA GLY A 22 26.64 -29.24 -28.49
C GLY A 22 27.57 -29.19 -27.27
N ASP A 23 28.12 -28.04 -26.89
CA ASP A 23 29.23 -27.95 -25.91
C ASP A 23 29.08 -26.81 -24.87
N GLN A 24 27.90 -26.17 -24.79
CA GLN A 24 27.63 -25.17 -23.75
C GLN A 24 26.72 -25.75 -22.65
N ASP A 25 27.02 -25.45 -21.38
CA ASP A 25 26.16 -25.78 -20.25
C ASP A 25 24.71 -25.33 -20.57
N PRO A 26 23.76 -26.27 -20.70
CA PRO A 26 22.39 -25.98 -21.12
C PRO A 26 21.74 -24.91 -20.23
N ARG A 27 22.15 -24.83 -18.97
CA ARG A 27 21.66 -23.86 -17.99
C ARG A 27 22.17 -22.45 -18.28
N ALA A 28 23.44 -22.32 -18.64
CA ALA A 28 24.05 -21.03 -18.99
C ALA A 28 23.50 -20.50 -20.32
N ALA A 29 23.28 -21.38 -21.30
CA ALA A 29 22.65 -21.04 -22.57
C ALA A 29 21.19 -20.56 -22.37
N LYS A 30 20.42 -21.27 -21.52
CA LYS A 30 19.03 -20.91 -21.16
C LYS A 30 18.93 -19.58 -20.42
N LEU A 31 19.77 -19.33 -19.41
CA LEU A 31 19.80 -18.06 -18.70
C LEU A 31 20.21 -16.90 -19.61
N LYS A 32 21.16 -17.13 -20.51
CA LYS A 32 21.59 -16.13 -21.49
C LYS A 32 20.48 -15.82 -22.50
N ALA A 33 19.73 -16.81 -22.96
CA ALA A 33 18.58 -16.60 -23.84
C ALA A 33 17.44 -15.84 -23.15
N LEU A 34 17.13 -16.17 -21.88
CA LEU A 34 16.16 -15.41 -21.07
C LEU A 34 16.63 -13.97 -20.81
N PHE A 35 17.93 -13.78 -20.55
CA PHE A 35 18.50 -12.45 -20.36
C PHE A 35 18.50 -11.63 -21.64
N GLU A 36 18.81 -12.23 -22.80
CA GLU A 36 18.72 -11.56 -24.10
C GLU A 36 17.27 -11.30 -24.53
N LYS A 37 16.31 -12.16 -24.19
CA LYS A 37 14.88 -11.91 -24.40
C LYS A 37 14.36 -10.79 -23.49
N ALA A 38 14.70 -10.83 -22.20
CA ALA A 38 14.34 -9.77 -21.25
C ALA A 38 15.00 -8.45 -21.64
N LYS A 39 16.27 -8.50 -22.06
CA LYS A 39 16.97 -7.35 -22.63
C LYS A 39 16.26 -6.88 -23.89
N ALA A 40 15.92 -7.73 -24.84
CA ALA A 40 15.20 -7.38 -26.06
C ALA A 40 13.79 -6.84 -25.81
N GLU A 41 13.05 -7.33 -24.82
CA GLU A 41 11.76 -6.76 -24.41
C GLU A 41 11.94 -5.42 -23.69
N TYR A 42 13.01 -5.27 -22.91
CA TYR A 42 13.34 -4.03 -22.21
C TYR A 42 13.91 -2.97 -23.16
N THR A 43 14.76 -3.33 -24.12
CA THR A 43 15.17 -2.46 -25.22
C THR A 43 14.06 -2.30 -26.24
N ALA A 44 13.14 -3.22 -26.48
CA ALA A 44 11.95 -2.92 -27.29
C ALA A 44 11.04 -1.88 -26.60
N LYS A 45 11.04 -1.81 -25.26
CA LYS A 45 10.40 -0.72 -24.53
C LYS A 45 11.13 0.63 -24.62
N ILE A 46 12.40 0.66 -25.04
CA ILE A 46 13.26 1.86 -25.08
C ILE A 46 13.62 2.30 -26.52
N ASP A 47 13.80 1.35 -27.44
CA ASP A 47 14.39 1.49 -28.77
C ASP A 47 13.39 1.32 -29.92
N VAL A 48 12.08 1.15 -29.66
CA VAL A 48 11.09 1.37 -30.72
C VAL A 48 10.95 2.88 -30.90
N PRO A 49 11.45 3.47 -32.01
CA PRO A 49 11.53 4.92 -32.18
C PRO A 49 10.17 5.60 -32.47
N THR A 50 9.04 4.90 -32.27
CA THR A 50 7.70 5.49 -32.43
C THR A 50 7.16 6.08 -31.13
N TRP A 51 7.88 5.99 -30.01
CA TRP A 51 7.33 6.28 -28.68
C TRP A 51 7.79 7.60 -28.04
N TYR A 52 8.66 8.36 -28.72
CA TYR A 52 8.68 9.80 -28.50
C TYR A 52 7.56 10.41 -29.34
N ILE A 53 6.70 11.21 -28.72
CA ILE A 53 6.33 12.44 -29.43
C ILE A 53 7.66 13.15 -29.66
N SER A 54 8.24 12.95 -30.84
CA SER A 54 9.26 13.85 -31.35
C SER A 54 8.66 15.25 -31.17
N PRO A 55 9.37 16.22 -30.55
CA PRO A 55 8.91 17.62 -30.47
C PRO A 55 8.62 18.22 -31.86
N SER A 56 8.94 17.49 -32.92
CA SER A 56 8.62 17.74 -34.30
C SER A 56 7.73 16.62 -34.85
N THR A 57 6.48 16.95 -35.23
CA THR A 57 5.52 16.21 -36.07
C THR A 57 4.35 15.42 -35.43
N CYS A 58 3.75 15.91 -34.34
CA CYS A 58 2.29 15.74 -34.18
C CYS A 58 1.65 17.12 -33.96
N SER A 59 1.12 17.71 -35.03
CA SER A 59 0.43 19.00 -34.99
C SER A 59 -1.03 18.89 -34.56
N ALA A 60 -1.50 17.71 -34.15
CA ALA A 60 -2.82 17.55 -33.56
C ALA A 60 -2.71 17.86 -32.07
N THR A 61 -3.04 19.10 -31.70
CA THR A 61 -3.28 19.46 -30.30
C THR A 61 -4.40 18.57 -29.77
N PHE A 62 -4.11 17.68 -28.82
CA PHE A 62 -5.15 16.95 -28.10
C PHE A 62 -6.05 17.97 -27.39
N GLN A 63 -7.30 18.07 -27.84
CA GLN A 63 -8.31 18.93 -27.23
C GLN A 63 -9.14 18.09 -26.27
N ILE A 64 -8.92 18.29 -24.96
CA ILE A 64 -9.66 17.58 -23.90
C ILE A 64 -11.18 17.71 -24.06
N SER A 65 -11.66 18.86 -24.57
CA SER A 65 -13.08 19.11 -24.83
C SER A 65 -13.71 18.16 -25.85
N ASN A 66 -12.91 17.55 -26.73
CA ASN A 66 -13.36 16.64 -27.78
C ASN A 66 -13.13 15.18 -27.40
N PHE A 67 -12.47 14.92 -26.27
CA PHE A 67 -12.22 13.56 -25.81
C PHE A 67 -13.52 12.96 -25.23
N VAL A 68 -14.02 11.92 -25.90
CA VAL A 68 -15.18 11.16 -25.44
C VAL A 68 -14.68 9.93 -24.71
N VAL A 69 -15.06 9.79 -23.44
CA VAL A 69 -14.73 8.60 -22.65
C VAL A 69 -15.47 7.39 -23.26
N PRO A 70 -14.76 6.35 -23.72
CA PRO A 70 -15.37 5.18 -24.32
C PRO A 70 -16.22 4.43 -23.30
N SER A 71 -17.30 3.80 -23.77
CA SER A 71 -18.14 2.97 -22.90
C SER A 71 -17.44 1.67 -22.50
N PRO A 72 -17.86 1.01 -21.42
CA PRO A 72 -17.27 -0.26 -21.02
C PRO A 72 -17.28 -1.31 -22.13
N LEU A 73 -18.33 -1.34 -22.96
CA LEU A 73 -18.42 -2.24 -24.12
C LEU A 73 -17.41 -1.91 -25.21
N GLN A 74 -17.22 -0.61 -25.50
CA GLN A 74 -16.21 -0.17 -26.47
C GLN A 74 -14.81 -0.60 -26.02
N LEU A 75 -14.48 -0.42 -24.74
CA LEU A 75 -13.21 -0.85 -24.16
C LEU A 75 -13.00 -2.38 -24.23
N VAL A 76 -14.06 -3.18 -24.01
CA VAL A 76 -14.01 -4.64 -24.20
C VAL A 76 -13.76 -5.00 -25.66
N CYS A 77 -14.49 -4.36 -26.59
CA CYS A 77 -14.34 -4.59 -28.02
C CYS A 77 -12.93 -4.23 -28.51
N GLU A 78 -12.38 -3.11 -28.06
CA GLU A 78 -11.02 -2.68 -28.38
C GLU A 78 -9.96 -3.68 -27.88
N ARG A 79 -10.08 -4.18 -26.64
CA ARG A 79 -9.16 -5.20 -26.11
C ARG A 79 -9.25 -6.52 -26.87
N LYS A 80 -10.45 -6.92 -27.31
CA LYS A 80 -10.64 -8.13 -28.12
C LYS A 80 -10.10 -7.97 -29.55
N ALA A 81 -10.25 -6.77 -30.13
CA ALA A 81 -9.83 -6.47 -31.49
C ALA A 81 -8.32 -6.22 -31.59
N ASN A 82 -7.69 -5.70 -30.54
CA ASN A 82 -6.29 -5.29 -30.55
C ASN A 82 -5.47 -5.96 -29.44
N ARG A 83 -4.42 -6.69 -29.83
CA ARG A 83 -3.46 -7.31 -28.89
C ARG A 83 -2.76 -6.28 -27.99
N THR A 84 -2.63 -5.02 -28.41
CA THR A 84 -2.04 -3.92 -27.62
C THR A 84 -3.07 -3.04 -26.90
N GLY A 85 -4.36 -3.41 -26.90
CA GLY A 85 -5.44 -2.58 -26.36
C GLY A 85 -5.20 -2.13 -24.91
N SER A 86 -4.63 -2.99 -24.06
CA SER A 86 -4.30 -2.67 -22.68
C SER A 86 -3.21 -1.59 -22.55
N THR A 87 -2.19 -1.60 -23.40
CA THR A 87 -1.10 -0.61 -23.40
C THR A 87 -1.59 0.78 -23.82
N ASN A 88 -2.52 0.86 -24.79
CA ASN A 88 -3.13 2.13 -25.18
C ASN A 88 -3.98 2.71 -24.03
N GLN A 89 -4.66 1.84 -23.28
CA GLN A 89 -5.47 2.23 -22.13
C GLN A 89 -4.58 2.77 -21.00
N GLU A 90 -3.44 2.14 -20.73
CA GLU A 90 -2.40 2.64 -19.80
C GLU A 90 -1.88 4.02 -20.21
N TRP A 91 -1.49 4.18 -21.48
CA TRP A 91 -0.96 5.44 -21.99
C TRP A 91 -1.98 6.58 -21.87
N THR A 92 -3.24 6.31 -22.24
CA THR A 92 -4.32 7.30 -22.19
C THR A 92 -4.52 7.81 -20.76
N VAL A 93 -4.53 6.90 -19.79
CA VAL A 93 -4.71 7.24 -18.38
C VAL A 93 -3.51 8.03 -17.84
N ASN A 94 -2.29 7.58 -18.13
CA ASN A 94 -1.08 8.29 -17.74
C ASN A 94 -1.00 9.70 -18.36
N TYR A 95 -1.43 9.85 -19.62
CA TYR A 95 -1.52 11.15 -20.28
C TYR A 95 -2.54 12.05 -19.59
N LEU A 96 -3.78 11.60 -19.40
CA LEU A 96 -4.82 12.39 -18.73
C LEU A 96 -4.41 12.80 -17.31
N TYR A 97 -3.81 11.89 -16.55
CA TYR A 97 -3.31 12.16 -15.21
C TYR A 97 -2.17 13.20 -15.22
N SER A 98 -1.14 13.00 -16.06
CA SER A 98 0.02 13.89 -16.11
C SER A 98 -0.30 15.30 -16.61
N GLN A 99 -1.32 15.45 -17.46
CA GLN A 99 -1.83 16.75 -17.92
C GLN A 99 -2.79 17.40 -16.91
N GLY A 100 -3.06 16.77 -15.76
CA GLY A 100 -3.94 17.31 -14.72
C GLY A 100 -5.44 17.22 -15.03
N HIS A 101 -5.84 16.39 -16.00
CA HIS A 101 -7.24 16.15 -16.35
C HIS A 101 -7.87 15.09 -15.43
N PHE A 102 -7.84 15.33 -14.12
CA PHE A 102 -8.18 14.32 -13.10
C PHE A 102 -9.62 13.79 -13.19
N GLU A 103 -10.60 14.66 -13.46
CA GLU A 103 -12.00 14.22 -13.64
C GLU A 103 -12.13 13.28 -14.84
N THR A 104 -11.63 13.68 -16.00
CA THR A 104 -11.69 12.86 -17.22
C THR A 104 -10.89 11.57 -17.07
N CYS A 105 -9.73 11.63 -16.40
CA CYS A 105 -8.93 10.47 -16.06
C CYS A 105 -9.73 9.49 -15.20
N LEU A 106 -10.36 9.96 -14.13
CA LEU A 106 -11.17 9.13 -13.24
C LEU A 106 -12.38 8.54 -13.97
N SER A 107 -13.11 9.32 -14.77
CA SER A 107 -14.23 8.83 -15.58
C SER A 107 -13.81 7.72 -16.54
N TYR A 108 -12.64 7.87 -17.18
CA TYR A 108 -12.07 6.86 -18.05
C TYR A 108 -11.70 5.59 -17.29
N VAL A 109 -11.03 5.72 -16.15
CA VAL A 109 -10.64 4.57 -15.33
C VAL A 109 -11.86 3.87 -14.74
N ALA A 110 -12.91 4.59 -14.35
CA ALA A 110 -14.18 4.00 -13.92
C ALA A 110 -14.81 3.16 -15.05
N SER A 111 -14.87 3.70 -16.28
CA SER A 111 -15.34 2.96 -17.46
C SER A 111 -14.51 1.69 -17.71
N PHE A 112 -13.18 1.82 -17.62
CA PHE A 112 -12.26 0.69 -17.72
C PHE A 112 -12.49 -0.35 -16.62
N ALA A 113 -12.64 0.06 -15.37
CA ALA A 113 -12.87 -0.84 -14.24
C ALA A 113 -14.18 -1.62 -14.41
N VAL A 114 -15.27 -0.94 -14.79
CA VAL A 114 -16.55 -1.57 -15.10
C VAL A 114 -16.42 -2.57 -16.26
N SER A 115 -15.65 -2.23 -17.30
CA SER A 115 -15.36 -3.12 -18.44
C SER A 115 -14.59 -4.39 -18.06
N MET A 116 -13.95 -4.36 -16.90
CA MET A 116 -13.17 -5.46 -16.32
C MET A 116 -13.98 -6.28 -15.30
N GLY A 117 -15.22 -5.87 -15.01
CA GLY A 117 -16.07 -6.51 -14.00
C GLY A 117 -15.77 -6.07 -12.56
N VAL A 118 -15.12 -4.92 -12.37
CA VAL A 118 -15.03 -4.30 -11.04
C VAL A 118 -16.42 -3.83 -10.64
N GLU A 119 -16.89 -4.28 -9.48
CA GLU A 119 -18.22 -3.94 -8.98
C GLU A 119 -18.19 -2.59 -8.26
N PHE A 120 -19.15 -1.73 -8.62
CA PHE A 120 -19.42 -0.46 -7.95
C PHE A 120 -20.91 -0.39 -7.61
N GLU A 121 -21.24 0.13 -6.44
CA GLU A 121 -22.62 0.26 -5.98
C GLU A 121 -23.25 1.57 -6.47
N PHE A 122 -23.52 1.68 -7.77
CA PHE A 122 -24.00 2.92 -8.39
C PHE A 122 -25.40 3.40 -7.97
N GLN A 123 -26.19 2.58 -7.25
CA GLN A 123 -27.60 2.86 -6.95
C GLN A 123 -27.91 3.04 -5.45
N THR A 124 -26.89 3.05 -4.59
CA THR A 124 -27.04 3.31 -3.16
C THR A 124 -26.62 4.76 -2.87
N ASP A 125 -27.60 5.67 -2.83
CA ASP A 125 -27.37 7.11 -2.58
C ASP A 125 -26.80 7.40 -1.17
N ASP A 126 -26.77 6.41 -0.27
CA ASP A 126 -26.32 6.54 1.14
C ASP A 126 -25.45 5.34 1.60
N SER A 127 -24.68 4.69 0.73
CA SER A 127 -23.75 3.66 1.23
C SER A 127 -22.65 4.29 2.08
N VAL A 128 -22.79 4.15 3.40
CA VAL A 128 -21.71 4.38 4.35
C VAL A 128 -20.57 3.46 3.93
N ILE A 129 -19.45 4.05 3.51
CA ILE A 129 -18.25 3.27 3.20
C ILE A 129 -17.82 2.59 4.50
N SER A 130 -17.87 1.27 4.51
CA SER A 130 -17.50 0.44 5.65
C SER A 130 -16.07 -0.06 5.53
N GLU A 131 -15.47 -0.37 6.68
CA GLU A 131 -14.16 -1.03 6.72
C GLU A 131 -14.22 -2.35 5.95
N TYR A 132 -13.22 -2.57 5.11
CA TYR A 132 -13.14 -3.78 4.30
C TYR A 132 -12.67 -4.94 5.18
N ASP A 133 -13.56 -5.89 5.46
CA ASP A 133 -13.20 -7.10 6.18
C ASP A 133 -12.60 -8.13 5.23
N SER A 134 -11.27 -8.15 5.20
CA SER A 134 -10.49 -9.00 4.33
C SER A 134 -10.37 -10.44 4.81
N SER A 135 -10.80 -10.76 6.04
CA SER A 135 -10.61 -12.07 6.68
C SER A 135 -11.53 -13.19 6.15
N GLN A 136 -12.55 -12.87 5.34
CA GLN A 136 -13.64 -13.81 5.03
C GLN A 136 -13.75 -14.30 3.58
N LEU A 137 -12.86 -13.91 2.66
CA LEU A 137 -13.06 -14.20 1.24
C LEU A 137 -11.96 -15.11 0.69
N ALA A 138 -12.30 -16.33 0.30
CA ALA A 138 -11.41 -17.15 -0.51
C ALA A 138 -11.23 -16.49 -1.90
N LEU A 139 -10.10 -15.82 -2.11
CA LEU A 139 -9.91 -14.97 -3.29
C LEU A 139 -9.45 -15.78 -4.50
N ARG A 140 -10.42 -16.36 -5.23
CA ARG A 140 -10.14 -16.97 -6.54
C ARG A 140 -10.38 -15.97 -7.65
N ARG A 141 -9.41 -15.88 -8.59
CA ARG A 141 -9.66 -15.19 -9.86
C ARG A 141 -10.71 -15.92 -10.68
N THR A 142 -11.69 -15.17 -11.18
CA THR A 142 -12.73 -15.67 -12.09
C THR A 142 -12.14 -16.12 -13.42
N LYS A 143 -12.90 -16.85 -14.23
CA LYS A 143 -12.45 -17.28 -15.56
C LYS A 143 -12.02 -16.10 -16.43
N GLN A 144 -12.80 -15.02 -16.42
CA GLN A 144 -12.52 -13.79 -17.16
C GLN A 144 -11.21 -13.13 -16.68
N GLU A 145 -10.97 -13.06 -15.37
CA GLU A 145 -9.73 -12.50 -14.82
C GLU A 145 -8.50 -13.35 -15.19
N ARG A 146 -8.65 -14.68 -15.27
CA ARG A 146 -7.57 -15.58 -15.71
C ARG A 146 -7.22 -15.38 -17.18
N GLU A 147 -8.22 -15.16 -18.03
CA GLU A 147 -8.00 -14.82 -19.45
C GLU A 147 -7.25 -13.49 -19.61
N LEU A 148 -7.41 -12.57 -18.65
CA LEU A 148 -6.76 -11.25 -18.62
C LEU A 148 -5.44 -11.23 -17.84
N SER A 149 -5.01 -12.38 -17.31
CA SER A 149 -3.83 -12.51 -16.43
C SER A 149 -2.53 -11.99 -17.06
N LYS A 150 -2.36 -12.15 -18.39
CA LYS A 150 -1.19 -11.66 -19.13
C LYS A 150 -1.06 -10.13 -19.08
N ASN A 151 -2.16 -9.39 -18.87
CA ASN A 151 -2.20 -7.93 -18.82
C ASN A 151 -2.49 -7.39 -17.41
N TRP A 152 -2.44 -8.25 -16.38
CA TRP A 152 -2.91 -7.90 -15.05
C TRP A 152 -2.08 -6.80 -14.36
N GLY A 153 -0.79 -6.70 -14.68
CA GLY A 153 0.05 -5.57 -14.23
C GLY A 153 -0.47 -4.24 -14.76
N ILE A 154 -0.73 -4.15 -16.07
CA ILE A 154 -1.26 -2.95 -16.73
C ILE A 154 -2.62 -2.55 -16.13
N ILE A 155 -3.48 -3.54 -15.85
CA ILE A 155 -4.77 -3.29 -15.20
C ILE A 155 -4.58 -2.63 -13.84
N LYS A 156 -3.63 -3.10 -13.02
CA LYS A 156 -3.31 -2.48 -11.73
C LYS A 156 -2.81 -1.05 -11.88
N ASP A 157 -1.95 -0.79 -12.86
CA ASP A 157 -1.39 0.55 -13.10
C ASP A 157 -2.45 1.55 -13.56
N VAL A 158 -3.40 1.11 -14.40
CA VAL A 158 -4.55 1.93 -14.81
C VAL A 158 -5.45 2.27 -13.61
N ILE A 159 -5.77 1.28 -12.77
CA ILE A 159 -6.59 1.49 -11.58
C ILE A 159 -5.87 2.41 -10.59
N ASP A 160 -4.57 2.21 -10.37
CA ASP A 160 -3.75 3.04 -9.50
C ASP A 160 -3.76 4.52 -9.91
N ALA A 161 -3.65 4.82 -11.20
CA ALA A 161 -3.77 6.19 -11.71
C ALA A 161 -5.19 6.78 -11.53
N GLY A 162 -6.23 5.94 -11.63
CA GLY A 162 -7.60 6.31 -11.28
C GLY A 162 -7.74 6.70 -9.81
N ILE A 163 -7.20 5.89 -8.91
CA ILE A 163 -7.21 6.16 -7.45
C ILE A 163 -6.44 7.43 -7.13
N ARG A 164 -5.29 7.67 -7.77
CA ARG A 164 -4.55 8.93 -7.60
C ARG A 164 -5.35 10.14 -8.10
N SER A 165 -6.08 10.00 -9.20
CA SER A 165 -7.00 11.04 -9.70
C SER A 165 -8.12 11.30 -8.69
N LEU A 166 -8.74 10.23 -8.19
CA LEU A 166 -9.78 10.29 -7.15
C LEU A 166 -9.28 10.97 -5.88
N LEU A 167 -8.12 10.59 -5.36
CA LEU A 167 -7.47 11.24 -4.22
C LEU A 167 -7.25 12.73 -4.46
N THR A 168 -6.83 13.10 -5.67
CA THR A 168 -6.63 14.50 -6.05
C THR A 168 -7.94 15.28 -6.06
N LEU A 169 -9.05 14.65 -6.45
CA LEU A 169 -10.38 15.26 -6.45
C LEU A 169 -11.02 15.32 -5.05
N LEU A 170 -10.71 14.36 -4.17
CA LEU A 170 -11.24 14.29 -2.80
C LEU A 170 -10.57 15.29 -1.83
N ARG A 171 -9.31 15.65 -2.07
CA ARG A 171 -8.54 16.54 -1.15
C ARG A 171 -9.07 17.98 -1.06
N PRO A 172 -9.47 18.65 -2.15
CA PRO A 172 -10.01 20.00 -2.07
C PRO A 172 -11.46 19.99 -1.59
N ALA A 173 -11.78 20.78 -0.56
CA ALA A 173 -13.15 20.93 -0.04
C ALA A 173 -14.14 21.54 -1.05
N THR A 174 -13.65 22.13 -2.14
CA THR A 174 -14.42 22.86 -3.16
C THR A 174 -14.78 22.03 -4.39
N THR A 175 -14.26 20.81 -4.52
CA THR A 175 -14.53 19.96 -5.70
C THR A 175 -15.94 19.38 -5.61
N SER A 176 -16.60 19.23 -6.77
CA SER A 176 -17.85 18.48 -6.87
C SER A 176 -17.66 17.07 -6.30
N LYS A 177 -18.60 16.62 -5.46
CA LYS A 177 -18.63 15.23 -4.96
C LYS A 177 -19.05 14.22 -6.02
N TRP A 178 -19.38 14.68 -7.23
CA TRP A 178 -19.94 13.91 -8.32
C TRP A 178 -19.13 14.13 -9.59
N ILE A 179 -18.96 13.06 -10.38
CA ILE A 179 -18.37 13.11 -11.71
C ILE A 179 -19.29 12.44 -12.72
N LYS A 180 -19.08 12.72 -14.01
CA LYS A 180 -19.74 11.95 -15.07
C LYS A 180 -18.98 10.66 -15.33
N ALA A 181 -19.67 9.52 -15.36
CA ALA A 181 -19.10 8.23 -15.68
C ALA A 181 -20.13 7.33 -16.36
N TRP A 182 -19.66 6.20 -16.91
CA TRP A 182 -20.55 5.17 -17.43
C TRP A 182 -21.13 4.34 -16.28
N VAL A 183 -22.45 4.40 -16.11
CA VAL A 183 -23.22 3.72 -15.06
C VAL A 183 -24.07 2.60 -15.68
N PRO A 184 -24.10 1.38 -15.12
CA PRO A 184 -24.99 0.31 -15.56
C PRO A 184 -26.46 0.60 -15.21
N GLN A 185 -27.37 0.43 -16.16
CA GLN A 185 -28.79 0.81 -16.02
C GLN A 185 -29.67 -0.13 -15.17
N ALA A 186 -29.16 -1.23 -14.60
CA ALA A 186 -29.94 -2.14 -13.74
C ALA A 186 -29.07 -2.97 -12.78
N PRO A 187 -29.58 -3.35 -11.59
CA PRO A 187 -28.84 -4.16 -10.64
C PRO A 187 -28.87 -5.63 -11.09
N ARG A 188 -27.67 -6.20 -11.32
CA ARG A 188 -27.40 -7.63 -11.50
C ARG A 188 -28.17 -8.32 -12.65
N ALA A 189 -27.43 -8.57 -13.73
CA ALA A 189 -27.71 -9.50 -14.82
C ALA A 189 -28.83 -9.10 -15.80
N ALA A 190 -28.42 -8.70 -17.03
CA ALA A 190 -28.99 -9.14 -18.32
C ALA A 190 -29.02 -8.08 -19.43
N THR A 191 -28.60 -6.83 -19.21
CA THR A 191 -28.48 -5.86 -20.31
C THR A 191 -27.13 -5.17 -20.33
N ASP A 192 -26.41 -5.32 -21.44
CA ASP A 192 -25.22 -4.56 -21.85
C ASP A 192 -25.55 -3.07 -22.09
N LYS A 193 -26.24 -2.42 -21.14
CA LYS A 193 -26.72 -1.05 -21.25
C LYS A 193 -26.06 -0.20 -20.19
N TYR A 194 -25.17 0.66 -20.65
CA TYR A 194 -24.49 1.67 -19.86
C TYR A 194 -25.02 3.04 -20.27
N GLU A 195 -25.23 3.92 -19.29
CA GLU A 195 -25.56 5.31 -19.51
C GLU A 195 -24.46 6.23 -19.02
N TRP A 196 -24.26 7.34 -19.71
CA TRP A 196 -23.34 8.38 -19.26
C TRP A 196 -24.08 9.26 -18.26
N GLY A 197 -23.86 9.01 -16.97
CA GLY A 197 -24.58 9.63 -15.86
C GLY A 197 -23.64 10.20 -14.80
N GLU A 198 -24.21 10.84 -13.77
CA GLU A 198 -23.45 11.31 -12.62
C GLU A 198 -23.30 10.19 -11.58
N THR A 199 -22.11 10.09 -10.99
CA THR A 199 -21.81 9.15 -9.91
C THR A 199 -20.98 9.82 -8.83
N SER A 200 -21.15 9.40 -7.58
CA SER A 200 -20.43 9.98 -6.46
C SER A 200 -18.97 9.50 -6.44
N LEU A 201 -18.06 10.39 -6.02
CA LEU A 201 -16.66 10.02 -5.78
C LEU A 201 -16.54 8.94 -4.69
N GLN A 202 -17.47 8.90 -3.73
CA GLN A 202 -17.50 7.90 -2.66
C GLN A 202 -17.85 6.50 -3.19
N THR A 203 -18.82 6.39 -4.10
CA THR A 203 -19.18 5.12 -4.76
C THR A 203 -17.98 4.54 -5.50
N LEU A 204 -17.26 5.39 -6.26
CA LEU A 204 -16.05 5.00 -6.95
C LEU A 204 -14.95 4.60 -5.98
N ALA A 205 -14.78 5.36 -4.89
CA ALA A 205 -13.79 5.07 -3.85
C ALA A 205 -14.02 3.69 -3.22
N SER A 206 -15.26 3.36 -2.87
CA SER A 206 -15.64 2.07 -2.30
C SER A 206 -15.30 0.92 -3.26
N GLY A 207 -15.73 0.99 -4.52
CA GLY A 207 -15.46 -0.07 -5.51
C GLY A 207 -13.97 -0.23 -5.82
N PHE A 208 -13.22 0.87 -5.95
CA PHE A 208 -11.77 0.81 -6.13
C PHE A 208 -11.06 0.22 -4.91
N LEU A 209 -11.45 0.62 -3.70
CA LEU A 209 -10.83 0.13 -2.47
C LEU A 209 -11.09 -1.38 -2.30
N ALA A 210 -12.32 -1.83 -2.51
CA ALA A 210 -12.66 -3.26 -2.47
C ALA A 210 -11.84 -4.07 -3.47
N PHE A 211 -11.73 -3.59 -4.72
CA PHE A 211 -10.87 -4.21 -5.73
C PHE A 211 -9.39 -4.26 -5.30
N CYS A 212 -8.86 -3.14 -4.80
CA CYS A 212 -7.45 -3.06 -4.42
C CYS A 212 -7.12 -3.96 -3.26
N MET A 213 -7.92 -3.92 -2.18
CA MET A 213 -7.69 -4.76 -1.00
C MET A 213 -7.76 -6.23 -1.36
N ARG A 214 -8.71 -6.65 -2.21
CA ARG A 214 -8.73 -8.00 -2.79
C ARG A 214 -7.46 -8.31 -3.57
N GLU A 215 -7.00 -7.42 -4.45
CA GLU A 215 -5.83 -7.69 -5.29
C GLU A 215 -4.49 -7.69 -4.55
N ILE A 216 -4.37 -6.87 -3.50
CA ILE A 216 -3.23 -6.87 -2.60
C ILE A 216 -3.16 -8.23 -1.90
N ARG A 217 -4.28 -8.71 -1.34
CA ARG A 217 -4.41 -10.00 -0.68
C ARG A 217 -4.16 -11.21 -1.59
N ILE A 218 -4.75 -11.24 -2.79
CA ILE A 218 -4.46 -12.27 -3.81
C ILE A 218 -2.97 -12.29 -4.13
N GLY A 219 -2.41 -11.12 -4.40
CA GLY A 219 -0.98 -10.97 -4.71
C GLY A 219 -0.12 -11.45 -3.55
N ALA A 220 -0.62 -11.29 -2.33
CA ALA A 220 0.11 -11.65 -1.14
C ALA A 220 0.14 -13.17 -0.86
N GLY A 221 -0.62 -13.99 -1.61
CA GLY A 221 -0.56 -15.46 -1.53
C GLY A 221 -1.85 -16.13 -1.03
N ASP A 222 -2.90 -15.37 -0.72
CA ASP A 222 -4.14 -15.81 -0.04
C ASP A 222 -5.08 -16.70 -0.88
N THR A 223 -4.58 -17.38 -1.91
CA THR A 223 -5.41 -18.10 -2.88
C THR A 223 -5.68 -19.56 -2.51
N ARG A 224 -4.97 -20.11 -1.50
CA ARG A 224 -5.17 -21.47 -0.96
C ARG A 224 -5.02 -21.61 0.56
N SER A 225 -4.09 -20.90 1.20
CA SER A 225 -3.85 -20.87 2.67
C SER A 225 -2.79 -19.81 3.05
N GLY A 226 -2.76 -18.67 2.34
CA GLY A 226 -1.59 -17.79 2.26
C GLY A 226 -1.44 -16.75 3.35
N TYR A 227 -2.43 -16.57 4.21
CA TYR A 227 -2.27 -15.80 5.45
C TYR A 227 -2.91 -16.44 6.67
N SER A 228 -3.64 -17.53 6.47
CA SER A 228 -4.33 -18.25 7.55
C SER A 228 -3.37 -19.17 8.32
N ASP A 229 -3.71 -19.41 9.58
CA ASP A 229 -3.04 -20.36 10.47
C ASP A 229 -1.54 -20.04 10.67
N MET A 230 -1.16 -18.77 10.69
CA MET A 230 0.17 -18.37 11.14
C MET A 230 0.30 -18.44 12.65
N VAL A 231 -0.82 -18.44 13.37
CA VAL A 231 -0.85 -18.73 14.79
C VAL A 231 -0.96 -20.23 15.02
N ILE A 232 0.02 -20.79 15.71
CA ILE A 232 0.02 -22.16 16.20
C ILE A 232 -0.70 -22.14 17.56
N CYS A 233 -1.91 -22.70 17.59
CA CYS A 233 -2.65 -22.86 18.82
C CYS A 233 -1.88 -23.79 19.79
N PRO A 234 -1.88 -23.50 21.09
CA PRO A 234 -1.21 -24.34 22.08
C PRO A 234 -1.77 -25.77 22.05
N THR A 235 -0.90 -26.76 21.84
CA THR A 235 -1.21 -28.19 22.04
C THR A 235 -1.17 -28.56 23.52
N GLU A 236 -1.82 -29.66 23.92
CA GLU A 236 -1.84 -30.15 25.31
C GLU A 236 -0.44 -30.10 25.95
N GLY A 237 -0.24 -29.17 26.90
CA GLY A 237 1.03 -28.95 27.62
C GLY A 237 1.72 -27.61 27.34
N SER A 238 1.38 -26.90 26.26
CA SER A 238 1.73 -25.48 26.05
C SER A 238 0.57 -24.59 26.47
N ILE A 239 0.85 -23.45 27.09
CA ILE A 239 -0.18 -22.47 27.51
C ILE A 239 -0.28 -21.31 26.50
N GLU A 240 0.80 -21.02 25.77
CA GLU A 240 0.92 -19.83 24.95
C GLU A 240 0.76 -20.13 23.46
N ALA A 241 0.10 -19.21 22.77
CA ALA A 241 0.04 -19.19 21.31
C ALA A 241 1.41 -18.80 20.75
N LEU A 242 1.78 -19.37 19.60
CA LEU A 242 3.07 -19.10 18.96
C LEU A 242 2.87 -18.70 17.51
N VAL A 243 3.80 -17.91 16.97
CA VAL A 243 3.84 -17.58 15.54
C VAL A 243 4.64 -18.64 14.77
N ASP A 244 4.04 -19.21 13.72
CA ASP A 244 4.72 -20.08 12.76
C ASP A 244 5.69 -19.25 11.89
N MET A 245 6.92 -19.10 12.38
CA MET A 245 7.94 -18.31 11.69
C MET A 245 8.36 -18.90 10.35
N ASP A 246 8.15 -20.20 10.11
CA ASP A 246 8.45 -20.82 8.82
C ASP A 246 7.38 -20.41 7.79
N LYS A 247 6.10 -20.41 8.16
CA LYS A 247 5.04 -19.83 7.31
C LYS A 247 5.28 -18.35 7.04
N VAL A 248 5.60 -17.55 8.07
CA VAL A 248 5.90 -16.11 7.94
C VAL A 248 7.00 -15.86 6.90
N ARG A 249 8.07 -16.67 6.90
CA ARG A 249 9.19 -16.55 5.97
C ARG A 249 8.85 -16.96 4.53
N LEU A 250 7.89 -17.86 4.37
CA LEU A 250 7.43 -18.31 3.06
C LEU A 250 6.43 -17.34 2.42
N GLN A 251 5.88 -16.39 3.19
CA GLN A 251 4.89 -15.46 2.68
C GLN A 251 5.46 -14.41 1.74
N ASN A 252 4.66 -14.11 0.72
CA ASN A 252 4.88 -13.01 -0.18
C ASN A 252 4.07 -11.81 0.29
N TRP A 253 4.57 -11.02 1.24
CA TRP A 253 3.82 -9.96 1.94
C TRP A 253 3.00 -9.02 1.06
N THR A 254 3.45 -8.72 -0.16
CA THR A 254 2.59 -8.17 -1.22
C THR A 254 3.28 -8.28 -2.58
N VAL A 255 2.52 -8.54 -3.64
CA VAL A 255 3.01 -8.47 -5.03
C VAL A 255 2.62 -7.15 -5.71
N ALA A 256 1.68 -6.40 -5.13
CA ALA A 256 1.10 -5.18 -5.71
C ALA A 256 1.40 -3.95 -4.84
N HIS A 257 2.68 -3.62 -4.67
CA HIS A 257 3.11 -2.66 -3.66
C HIS A 257 2.64 -1.23 -4.00
N GLY A 258 2.62 -0.85 -5.29
CA GLY A 258 2.09 0.44 -5.72
C GLY A 258 0.61 0.61 -5.35
N LEU A 259 -0.18 -0.45 -5.60
CA LEU A 259 -1.60 -0.51 -5.28
C LEU A 259 -1.86 -0.50 -3.76
N ALA A 260 -1.03 -1.19 -2.98
CA ALA A 260 -1.11 -1.17 -1.52
C ALA A 260 -0.93 0.23 -0.95
N LEU A 261 0.06 0.97 -1.47
CA LEU A 261 0.30 2.34 -1.03
C LEU A 261 -0.86 3.27 -1.40
N THR A 262 -1.40 3.20 -2.63
CA THR A 262 -2.51 4.07 -3.04
C THR A 262 -3.84 3.70 -2.40
N ALA A 263 -4.08 2.42 -2.14
CA ALA A 263 -5.23 1.96 -1.38
C ALA A 263 -5.17 2.44 0.08
N GLY A 264 -4.00 2.40 0.72
CA GLY A 264 -3.79 2.95 2.06
C GLY A 264 -4.06 4.47 2.11
N ASP A 265 -3.48 5.22 1.17
CA ASP A 265 -3.73 6.66 1.03
C ASP A 265 -5.23 6.98 0.86
N LEU A 266 -5.95 6.18 0.05
CA LEU A 266 -7.39 6.33 -0.17
C LEU A 266 -8.21 5.99 1.09
N ALA A 267 -7.91 4.86 1.75
CA ALA A 267 -8.58 4.45 2.98
C ALA A 267 -8.42 5.51 4.08
N LEU A 268 -7.20 6.03 4.26
CA LEU A 268 -6.94 7.13 5.20
C LEU A 268 -7.75 8.38 4.85
N GLN A 269 -7.80 8.77 3.57
CA GLN A 269 -8.58 9.93 3.12
C GLN A 269 -10.09 9.79 3.38
N LEU A 270 -10.59 8.55 3.45
CA LEU A 270 -11.99 8.24 3.76
C LEU A 270 -12.25 8.01 5.26
N GLY A 271 -11.22 8.04 6.11
CA GLY A 271 -11.33 7.76 7.54
C GLY A 271 -11.47 6.27 7.88
N LEU A 272 -11.08 5.38 6.96
CA LEU A 272 -11.08 3.92 7.15
C LEU A 272 -9.73 3.46 7.72
N TYR A 273 -9.51 3.75 9.01
CA TYR A 273 -8.19 3.57 9.63
C TYR A 273 -7.74 2.11 9.66
N ARG A 274 -8.65 1.15 9.89
CA ARG A 274 -8.25 -0.28 9.92
C ARG A 274 -7.76 -0.70 8.54
N THR A 275 -8.53 -0.42 7.50
CA THR A 275 -8.17 -0.72 6.11
C THR A 275 -6.86 -0.04 5.70
N ALA A 276 -6.62 1.21 6.14
CA ALA A 276 -5.38 1.93 5.87
C ALA A 276 -4.16 1.25 6.53
N ILE A 277 -4.29 0.86 7.81
CA ILE A 277 -3.26 0.11 8.56
C ILE A 277 -2.93 -1.19 7.83
N GLU A 278 -3.93 -1.97 7.39
CA GLU A 278 -3.70 -3.21 6.65
C GLU A 278 -2.88 -2.97 5.38
N ALA A 279 -3.28 -2.00 4.56
CA ALA A 279 -2.64 -1.70 3.28
C ALA A 279 -1.19 -1.19 3.44
N HIS A 280 -0.96 -0.26 4.36
CA HIS A 280 0.38 0.28 4.63
C HIS A 280 1.30 -0.74 5.30
N THR A 281 0.76 -1.60 6.16
CA THR A 281 1.53 -2.69 6.76
C THR A 281 2.05 -3.64 5.69
N LEU A 282 1.19 -4.10 4.77
CA LEU A 282 1.61 -5.01 3.70
C LEU A 282 2.64 -4.35 2.79
N PHE A 283 2.46 -3.06 2.48
CA PHE A 283 3.46 -2.30 1.73
C PHE A 283 4.83 -2.27 2.44
N LEU A 284 4.86 -1.95 3.73
CA LEU A 284 6.08 -1.88 4.54
C LEU A 284 6.73 -3.25 4.74
N ALA A 285 5.94 -4.31 4.88
CA ALA A 285 6.46 -5.67 5.02
C ALA A 285 7.24 -6.10 3.77
N ALA A 286 6.82 -5.68 2.57
CA ALA A 286 7.53 -5.98 1.33
C ALA A 286 8.64 -4.96 0.98
N ARG A 287 8.41 -3.66 1.17
CA ARG A 287 9.38 -2.60 0.80
C ARG A 287 10.37 -2.24 1.90
N GLY A 288 10.13 -2.68 3.14
CA GLY A 288 10.86 -2.21 4.31
C GLY A 288 10.39 -0.84 4.82
N GLN A 289 11.07 -0.37 5.86
CA GLN A 289 10.73 0.84 6.62
C GLN A 289 10.92 2.12 5.79
N MET A 290 9.83 2.63 5.21
CA MET A 290 9.82 3.89 4.46
C MET A 290 9.22 5.01 5.33
N TRP A 291 10.02 6.02 5.68
CA TRP A 291 9.65 7.02 6.69
C TRP A 291 8.29 7.71 6.44
N ARG A 292 7.96 8.06 5.19
CA ARG A 292 6.65 8.68 4.87
C ARG A 292 5.47 7.78 5.20
N VAL A 293 5.61 6.49 4.90
CA VAL A 293 4.55 5.50 5.14
C VAL A 293 4.49 5.14 6.63
N LEU A 294 5.64 5.12 7.32
CA LEU A 294 5.66 4.96 8.78
C LEU A 294 4.99 6.12 9.52
N LEU A 295 5.14 7.37 9.03
CA LEU A 295 4.40 8.51 9.57
C LEU A 295 2.89 8.39 9.32
N ALA A 296 2.49 7.97 8.12
CA ALA A 296 1.09 7.72 7.81
C ALA A 296 0.50 6.62 8.70
N LEU A 297 1.21 5.49 8.84
CA LEU A 297 0.84 4.39 9.72
C LEU A 297 0.73 4.83 11.19
N ALA A 298 1.67 5.63 11.69
CA ALA A 298 1.61 6.16 13.06
C ALA A 298 0.36 7.03 13.27
N ASN A 299 0.02 7.87 12.30
CA ASN A 299 -1.21 8.67 12.32
C ASN A 299 -2.47 7.81 12.26
N GLU A 300 -2.52 6.82 11.38
CA GLU A 300 -3.64 5.88 11.29
C GLU A 300 -3.87 5.12 12.59
N LEU A 301 -2.79 4.60 13.20
CA LEU A 301 -2.85 3.91 14.49
C LEU A 301 -3.34 4.84 15.61
N ALA A 302 -2.89 6.09 15.64
CA ALA A 302 -3.34 7.08 16.62
C ALA A 302 -4.83 7.44 16.44
N CYS A 303 -5.27 7.68 15.20
CA CYS A 303 -6.68 7.94 14.94
C CYS A 303 -7.56 6.70 15.24
N TYR A 304 -7.07 5.50 14.94
CA TYR A 304 -7.75 4.26 15.24
C TYR A 304 -7.87 4.02 16.76
N PHE A 305 -6.79 4.29 17.51
CA PHE A 305 -6.80 4.27 18.97
C PHE A 305 -7.91 5.15 19.56
N ASP A 306 -8.01 6.40 19.10
CA ASP A 306 -9.02 7.35 19.58
C ASP A 306 -10.43 6.90 19.19
N MET A 307 -10.61 6.43 17.96
CA MET A 307 -11.89 5.92 17.46
C MET A 307 -12.39 4.74 18.30
N LEU A 308 -11.54 3.75 18.57
CA LEU A 308 -11.89 2.59 19.40
C LEU A 308 -12.23 2.99 20.83
N GLY A 309 -11.49 3.95 21.40
CA GLY A 309 -11.75 4.48 22.74
C GLY A 309 -13.09 5.21 22.83
N GLN A 310 -13.42 6.06 21.86
CA GLN A 310 -14.69 6.79 21.81
C GLN A 310 -15.88 5.86 21.64
N GLN A 311 -15.74 4.82 20.81
CA GLN A 311 -16.79 3.84 20.56
C GLN A 311 -16.86 2.75 21.63
N LYS A 312 -15.88 2.69 22.56
CA LYS A 312 -15.74 1.63 23.57
C LYS A 312 -15.72 0.22 22.99
N ARG A 313 -15.09 0.06 21.82
CA ARG A 313 -14.93 -1.21 21.07
C ARG A 313 -13.53 -1.80 21.20
N ALA A 314 -12.85 -1.53 22.31
CA ALA A 314 -11.60 -2.16 22.70
C ALA A 314 -11.33 -1.78 24.16
N ASP A 315 -10.71 -2.69 24.91
CA ASP A 315 -10.22 -2.40 26.25
C ASP A 315 -9.03 -1.42 26.22
N LEU A 316 -8.49 -1.11 27.40
CA LEU A 316 -7.35 -0.20 27.49
C LEU A 316 -6.06 -0.87 26.98
N GLU A 317 -5.85 -2.14 27.31
CA GLU A 317 -4.62 -2.89 26.97
C GLU A 317 -4.46 -3.02 25.45
N SER A 318 -5.50 -3.46 24.74
CA SER A 318 -5.56 -3.52 23.28
C SER A 318 -5.26 -2.19 22.60
N ARG A 319 -5.78 -1.09 23.18
CA ARG A 319 -5.51 0.25 22.65
C ARG A 319 -4.07 0.66 22.94
N GLU A 320 -3.52 0.37 24.12
CA GLU A 320 -2.11 0.64 24.40
C GLU A 320 -1.17 -0.13 23.45
N ALA A 321 -1.52 -1.33 23.00
CA ALA A 321 -0.76 -2.03 21.95
C ALA A 321 -0.63 -1.19 20.66
N LEU A 322 -1.73 -0.61 20.17
CA LEU A 322 -1.71 0.28 19.00
C LEU A 322 -0.82 1.51 19.22
N LYS A 323 -0.85 2.08 20.43
CA LYS A 323 -0.03 3.23 20.81
C LYS A 323 1.46 2.89 20.86
N ILE A 324 1.83 1.70 21.34
CA ILE A 324 3.21 1.20 21.31
C ILE A 324 3.70 1.10 19.86
N VAL A 325 2.89 0.50 18.97
CA VAL A 325 3.24 0.39 17.55
C VAL A 325 3.37 1.77 16.89
N ALA A 326 2.47 2.71 17.20
CA ALA A 326 2.53 4.07 16.66
C ALA A 326 3.81 4.81 17.09
N LYS A 327 4.18 4.73 18.38
CA LYS A 327 5.42 5.31 18.91
C LYS A 327 6.67 4.68 18.27
N ALA A 328 6.69 3.35 18.13
CA ALA A 328 7.77 2.64 17.45
C ALA A 328 7.88 3.05 15.97
N ALA A 329 6.74 3.23 15.28
CA ALA A 329 6.68 3.71 13.91
C ALA A 329 7.25 5.14 13.77
N VAL A 330 6.97 6.04 14.73
CA VAL A 330 7.58 7.39 14.76
C VAL A 330 9.09 7.33 14.90
N VAL A 331 9.62 6.53 15.84
CA VAL A 331 11.08 6.38 16.01
C VAL A 331 11.71 5.82 14.74
N ALA A 332 11.13 4.76 14.19
CA ALA A 332 11.59 4.16 12.94
C ALA A 332 11.52 5.15 11.77
N ALA A 333 10.47 5.97 11.71
CA ALA A 333 10.33 7.01 10.68
C ALA A 333 11.46 8.04 10.78
N ILE A 334 11.75 8.57 11.98
CA ILE A 334 12.84 9.52 12.18
C ILE A 334 14.19 8.91 11.80
N GLN A 335 14.44 7.65 12.19
CA GLN A 335 15.67 6.94 11.84
C GLN A 335 15.81 6.72 10.32
N ALA A 336 14.72 6.34 9.66
CA ALA A 336 14.68 6.09 8.21
C ALA A 336 14.58 7.38 7.37
N THR A 337 14.30 8.52 8.00
CA THR A 337 14.23 9.82 7.32
C THR A 337 15.63 10.29 6.92
N PRO A 338 15.83 10.78 5.68
CA PRO A 338 17.07 11.43 5.28
C PRO A 338 17.46 12.52 6.27
N ARG A 339 18.73 12.56 6.69
CA ARG A 339 19.21 13.46 7.77
C ARG A 339 18.74 14.91 7.60
N SER A 340 18.85 15.47 6.39
CA SER A 340 18.42 16.83 6.05
C SER A 340 16.93 17.14 6.27
N LYS A 341 16.09 16.12 6.46
CA LYS A 341 14.64 16.25 6.69
C LYS A 341 14.22 15.84 8.09
N ARG A 342 15.13 15.34 8.93
CA ARG A 342 14.78 14.81 10.26
C ARG A 342 14.19 15.88 11.16
N LEU A 343 14.74 17.09 11.17
CA LEU A 343 14.16 18.20 11.93
C LEU A 343 12.78 18.64 11.38
N GLN A 344 12.52 18.50 10.07
CA GLN A 344 11.20 18.81 9.49
C GLN A 344 10.17 17.80 9.96
N VAL A 345 10.55 16.51 9.94
CA VAL A 345 9.70 15.43 10.45
C VAL A 345 9.50 15.57 11.96
N ALA A 346 10.54 15.90 12.72
CA ALA A 346 10.45 16.15 14.14
C ALA A 346 9.53 17.32 14.45
N ASP A 347 9.60 18.43 13.72
CA ASP A 347 8.70 19.57 13.88
C ASP A 347 7.23 19.16 13.67
N LEU A 348 6.94 18.38 12.61
CA LEU A 348 5.60 17.85 12.36
C LEU A 348 5.05 16.99 13.50
N VAL A 349 5.92 16.23 14.17
CA VAL A 349 5.55 15.29 15.25
C VAL A 349 5.50 15.98 16.62
N VAL A 350 6.58 16.66 17.00
CA VAL A 350 6.85 17.16 18.35
C VAL A 350 6.23 18.53 18.60
N VAL A 351 6.11 19.38 17.57
CA VAL A 351 5.63 20.76 17.71
C VAL A 351 4.25 20.92 17.11
N GLN A 352 4.05 20.43 15.88
CA GLN A 352 2.77 20.59 15.19
C GLN A 352 1.75 19.50 15.55
N HIS A 353 2.18 18.41 16.20
CA HIS A 353 1.35 17.28 16.60
C HIS A 353 0.44 16.75 15.48
N ARG A 354 0.98 16.70 14.25
CA ARG A 354 0.22 16.27 13.05
C ARG A 354 0.18 14.76 12.84
N VAL A 355 1.02 14.01 13.57
CA VAL A 355 1.21 12.58 13.37
C VAL A 355 0.69 11.76 14.55
N ILE A 356 0.90 12.25 15.77
CA ILE A 356 0.41 11.61 17.00
C ILE A 356 -0.13 12.70 17.94
N PRO A 357 -1.03 12.34 18.89
CA PRO A 357 -1.63 13.29 19.81
C PRO A 357 -0.59 14.01 20.66
N ALA A 358 -0.82 15.31 20.92
CA ALA A 358 0.05 16.12 21.76
C ALA A 358 0.26 15.50 23.14
N THR A 359 -0.79 14.93 23.72
CA THR A 359 -0.75 14.28 25.04
C THR A 359 0.30 13.17 25.13
N TRP A 360 0.56 12.43 24.05
CA TRP A 360 1.56 11.36 24.05
C TRP A 360 2.99 11.92 24.03
N VAL A 361 3.19 13.07 23.38
CA VAL A 361 4.48 13.77 23.32
C VAL A 361 4.73 14.47 24.65
N ASP A 362 3.75 15.24 25.15
CA ASP A 362 3.88 16.01 26.38
C ASP A 362 4.19 15.13 27.59
N GLN A 363 3.55 13.95 27.66
CA GLN A 363 3.83 12.95 28.70
C GLN A 363 5.30 12.56 28.76
N VAL A 364 5.94 12.29 27.62
CA VAL A 364 7.33 11.83 27.60
C VAL A 364 8.34 12.96 27.75
N LEU A 365 7.94 14.19 27.45
CA LEU A 365 8.75 15.39 27.68
C LEU A 365 8.81 15.78 29.16
N ASP A 366 7.87 15.32 29.98
CA ASP A 366 7.93 15.50 31.43
C ASP A 366 9.19 14.82 32.02
N PRO A 367 10.04 15.55 32.78
CA PRO A 367 11.21 14.98 33.43
C PRO A 367 10.91 13.84 34.41
N SER A 368 9.67 13.76 34.90
CA SER A 368 9.21 12.71 35.80
C SER A 368 8.66 11.48 35.08
N TYR A 369 8.63 11.47 33.74
CA TYR A 369 8.13 10.35 32.96
C TYR A 369 8.95 9.07 33.21
N THR A 370 8.25 8.05 33.67
CA THR A 370 8.72 6.66 33.72
C THR A 370 7.99 5.85 32.66
N ASP A 371 8.71 5.05 31.89
CA ASP A 371 8.08 4.15 30.93
C ASP A 371 7.24 3.12 31.68
N TRP A 372 6.00 2.92 31.22
CA TRP A 372 5.10 1.93 31.78
C TRP A 372 4.79 0.92 30.68
N ASP A 373 5.51 -0.19 30.69
CA ASP A 373 5.27 -1.29 29.77
C ASP A 373 4.10 -2.13 30.31
N VAL A 374 3.04 -2.20 29.51
CA VAL A 374 1.81 -2.96 29.81
C VAL A 374 1.97 -4.44 29.44
N PHE A 375 2.92 -4.74 28.56
CA PHE A 375 3.16 -6.06 27.99
C PHE A 375 4.58 -6.51 28.30
N ASP A 376 4.76 -7.81 28.54
CA ASP A 376 6.05 -8.37 28.92
C ASP A 376 6.99 -8.53 27.71
N ASP A 377 6.45 -8.87 26.53
CA ASP A 377 7.21 -9.02 25.29
C ASP A 377 6.38 -8.80 24.00
N GLU A 378 7.01 -9.02 22.84
CA GLU A 378 6.40 -8.88 21.52
C GLU A 378 5.22 -9.83 21.27
N ASP A 379 5.26 -11.03 21.84
CA ASP A 379 4.20 -12.02 21.65
C ASP A 379 3.02 -11.70 22.56
N ASP A 380 3.26 -11.25 23.79
CA ASP A 380 2.22 -10.73 24.68
C ASP A 380 1.51 -9.49 24.08
N LEU A 381 2.26 -8.54 23.51
CA LEU A 381 1.66 -7.41 22.79
C LEU A 381 0.81 -7.85 21.58
N LEU A 382 1.27 -8.88 20.87
CA LEU A 382 0.56 -9.40 19.70
C LEU A 382 -0.74 -10.10 20.12
N PHE A 383 -0.67 -11.07 21.02
CA PHE A 383 -1.79 -11.93 21.40
C PHE A 383 -2.69 -11.31 22.46
N GLY A 384 -2.13 -10.62 23.46
CA GLY A 384 -2.84 -9.89 24.51
C GLY A 384 -3.33 -8.51 24.08
N GLY A 385 -2.85 -7.99 22.95
CA GLY A 385 -3.23 -6.67 22.42
C GLY A 385 -3.81 -6.72 21.01
N LEU A 386 -2.95 -6.78 19.99
CA LEU A 386 -3.34 -6.52 18.59
C LEU A 386 -4.32 -7.54 17.99
N LEU A 387 -4.33 -8.78 18.48
CA LEU A 387 -5.20 -9.85 17.98
C LEU A 387 -6.44 -10.10 18.85
N GLN A 388 -6.65 -9.31 19.91
CA GLN A 388 -7.85 -9.37 20.73
C GLN A 388 -9.10 -8.99 19.94
N THR A 389 -10.25 -9.51 20.36
CA THR A 389 -11.55 -9.20 19.74
C THR A 389 -11.97 -7.76 20.04
N LEU A 390 -12.48 -7.05 19.04
CA LEU A 390 -12.92 -5.66 19.16
C LEU A 390 -14.02 -5.50 20.21
N ASP A 391 -15.05 -6.35 20.17
CA ASP A 391 -16.12 -6.28 21.15
C ASP A 391 -16.37 -7.66 21.77
N PRO A 392 -15.83 -7.91 22.98
CA PRO A 392 -15.98 -9.20 23.65
C PRO A 392 -17.42 -9.48 24.09
N GLN A 393 -18.34 -8.51 23.99
CA GLN A 393 -19.75 -8.66 24.31
C GLN A 393 -20.62 -8.94 23.09
N THR A 394 -20.08 -8.84 21.88
CA THR A 394 -20.80 -9.15 20.64
C THR A 394 -20.27 -10.43 20.00
N ASP A 395 -21.14 -11.15 19.30
CA ASP A 395 -20.75 -12.30 18.45
C ASP A 395 -19.91 -11.87 17.23
N GLU A 396 -19.55 -10.58 17.08
CA GLU A 396 -18.62 -10.13 16.05
C GLU A 396 -17.19 -10.55 16.44
N SER A 397 -16.76 -11.72 15.94
CA SER A 397 -15.43 -12.30 16.16
C SER A 397 -14.27 -11.55 15.46
N ARG A 398 -14.41 -10.24 15.20
CA ARG A 398 -13.39 -9.45 14.53
C ARG A 398 -12.31 -9.05 15.52
N SER A 399 -11.08 -9.46 15.24
CA SER A 399 -9.90 -8.96 15.94
C SER A 399 -9.62 -7.49 15.61
N ILE A 400 -8.92 -6.78 16.50
CA ILE A 400 -8.52 -5.38 16.29
C ILE A 400 -7.79 -5.21 14.97
N LEU A 401 -6.75 -6.01 14.76
CA LEU A 401 -6.11 -6.19 13.46
C LEU A 401 -6.27 -7.64 13.01
N PRO A 402 -6.43 -7.90 11.71
CA PRO A 402 -6.34 -9.26 11.18
C PRO A 402 -5.02 -9.93 11.59
N GLU A 403 -5.06 -11.25 11.79
CA GLU A 403 -3.95 -12.07 12.29
C GLU A 403 -2.62 -11.73 11.61
N GLU A 404 -2.59 -11.82 10.30
CA GLU A 404 -1.41 -11.57 9.49
C GLU A 404 -0.91 -10.13 9.51
N ILE A 405 -1.78 -9.16 9.77
CA ILE A 405 -1.41 -7.75 9.83
C ILE A 405 -0.74 -7.47 11.17
N GLY A 406 -1.27 -8.03 12.27
CA GLY A 406 -0.60 -8.02 13.57
C GLY A 406 0.78 -8.68 13.49
N ILE A 407 0.86 -9.88 12.90
CA ILE A 407 2.13 -10.60 12.72
C ILE A 407 3.10 -9.83 11.82
N ALA A 408 2.64 -9.25 10.70
CA ALA A 408 3.48 -8.45 9.82
C ALA A 408 4.10 -7.26 10.54
N LEU A 409 3.29 -6.52 11.31
CA LEU A 409 3.77 -5.38 12.08
C LEU A 409 4.87 -5.82 13.05
N VAL A 410 4.58 -6.80 13.91
CA VAL A 410 5.48 -7.21 14.98
C VAL A 410 6.70 -7.97 14.45
N LYS A 411 6.50 -9.01 13.65
CA LYS A 411 7.53 -9.99 13.28
C LYS A 411 8.22 -9.73 11.93
N VAL A 412 7.80 -8.74 11.16
CA VAL A 412 8.37 -8.46 9.83
C VAL A 412 8.85 -7.02 9.69
N VAL A 413 7.97 -6.05 9.91
CA VAL A 413 8.28 -4.63 9.67
C VAL A 413 9.36 -4.13 10.66
N PHE A 414 9.25 -4.49 11.93
CA PHE A 414 10.16 -4.00 12.98
C PHE A 414 11.28 -4.98 13.37
N ALA A 415 11.16 -6.26 13.01
CA ALA A 415 12.15 -7.29 13.33
C ALA A 415 13.58 -6.96 12.83
N LYS A 416 13.72 -6.26 11.69
CA LYS A 416 15.02 -5.91 11.11
C LYS A 416 15.76 -4.80 11.87
N LYS A 417 15.06 -4.03 12.71
CA LYS A 417 15.60 -2.82 13.39
C LYS A 417 15.53 -2.98 14.90
N SER A 418 16.10 -4.05 15.42
CA SER A 418 16.16 -4.42 16.85
C SER A 418 14.84 -4.85 17.51
N GLY A 419 13.74 -4.97 16.74
CA GLY A 419 12.43 -5.35 17.27
C GLY A 419 11.57 -4.15 17.68
N LEU A 420 10.27 -4.39 17.87
CA LEU A 420 9.27 -3.36 18.12
C LEU A 420 9.47 -2.67 19.47
N PHE A 421 9.71 -3.44 20.54
CA PHE A 421 9.95 -2.89 21.90
C PHE A 421 11.25 -2.08 22.00
N ALA A 422 12.31 -2.49 21.30
CA ALA A 422 13.57 -1.74 21.27
C ALA A 422 13.42 -0.37 20.59
N LEU A 423 12.49 -0.25 19.64
CA LEU A 423 12.14 1.04 19.03
C LEU A 423 11.21 1.84 19.94
N HIS A 424 10.23 1.20 20.56
CA HIS A 424 9.31 1.84 21.51
C HIS A 424 10.07 2.51 22.68
N SER A 425 10.97 1.79 23.34
CA SER A 425 11.76 2.29 24.48
C SER A 425 12.66 3.49 24.15
N LYS A 426 12.99 3.69 22.86
CA LYS A 426 13.76 4.87 22.39
C LYS A 426 12.88 6.11 22.23
N PHE A 427 11.56 5.96 22.22
CA PHE A 427 10.63 7.06 21.93
C PHE A 427 10.81 8.27 22.87
N PRO A 428 10.87 8.12 24.21
CA PRO A 428 11.07 9.27 25.11
C PRO A 428 12.38 10.01 24.86
N ALA A 429 13.48 9.26 24.66
CA ALA A 429 14.78 9.83 24.38
C ALA A 429 14.78 10.62 23.06
N TYR A 430 14.19 10.06 22.00
CA TYR A 430 14.06 10.72 20.70
C TYR A 430 13.21 11.98 20.80
N MET A 431 12.05 11.95 21.48
CA MET A 431 11.21 13.14 21.60
C MET A 431 11.94 14.30 22.30
N ARG A 432 12.69 14.01 23.38
CA ARG A 432 13.48 15.02 24.11
C ARG A 432 14.65 15.56 23.28
N GLU A 433 15.40 14.66 22.64
CA GLU A 433 16.53 15.03 21.79
C GLU A 433 16.08 15.96 20.66
N TYR A 434 15.06 15.56 19.90
CA TYR A 434 14.59 16.36 18.77
C TYR A 434 13.87 17.63 19.21
N ARG A 435 13.24 17.65 20.40
CA ARG A 435 12.74 18.89 20.99
C ARG A 435 13.88 19.89 21.23
N GLN A 436 14.97 19.44 21.87
CA GLN A 436 16.14 20.27 22.12
C GLN A 436 16.78 20.77 20.81
N ARG A 437 16.91 19.91 19.79
CA ARG A 437 17.44 20.31 18.48
C ARG A 437 16.57 21.37 17.80
N LEU A 438 15.25 21.26 17.89
CA LEU A 438 14.31 22.25 17.35
C LEU A 438 14.40 23.59 18.10
N ASP A 439 14.49 23.56 19.42
CA ASP A 439 14.65 24.78 20.24
C ASP A 439 15.99 25.48 19.92
N ASN A 440 17.08 24.72 19.77
CA ASN A 440 18.39 25.25 19.34
C ASN A 440 18.35 25.86 17.93
N HIS A 441 17.61 25.24 17.00
CA HIS A 441 17.42 25.77 15.65
C HIS A 441 16.65 27.10 15.68
N ALA A 442 15.58 27.20 16.48
CA ALA A 442 14.79 28.41 16.61
C ALA A 442 15.59 29.60 17.19
N LEU A 443 16.57 29.33 18.05
CA LEU A 443 17.44 30.35 18.67
C LEU A 443 18.53 30.88 17.73
N ASN A 444 18.97 30.09 16.76
CA ASN A 444 20.14 30.40 15.91
C ASN A 444 19.81 31.08 14.56
N GLY A 445 18.53 31.20 14.20
CA GLY A 445 18.09 31.88 12.97
C GLY A 445 18.30 31.07 11.68
N ASP A 446 17.41 31.28 10.71
CA ASP A 446 17.13 30.42 9.53
C ASP A 446 18.27 30.25 8.49
N ASN A 447 19.49 30.71 8.75
CA ASN A 447 20.38 31.09 7.67
C ASN A 447 21.43 30.07 7.19
N ASP A 448 21.48 28.82 7.70
CA ASP A 448 22.24 27.71 7.05
C ASP A 448 22.22 26.34 7.79
N THR A 449 21.48 26.19 8.90
CA THR A 449 21.65 25.06 9.84
C THR A 449 21.00 23.73 9.43
N TRP A 450 20.03 23.72 8.50
CA TRP A 450 19.50 22.47 7.94
C TRP A 450 20.58 21.63 7.22
N GLN A 451 21.65 22.28 6.75
CA GLN A 451 22.81 21.63 6.14
C GLN A 451 23.97 21.40 7.12
N ALA A 452 24.07 22.15 8.21
CA ALA A 452 25.14 22.01 9.20
C ALA A 452 25.06 20.66 9.96
N ASP A 453 23.86 20.18 10.29
CA ASP A 453 23.61 18.84 10.85
C ASP A 453 23.98 17.70 9.86
N ALA A 454 24.13 18.02 8.56
CA ALA A 454 24.63 17.08 7.55
C ALA A 454 26.17 17.00 7.49
N LEU A 455 26.89 18.01 8.03
CA LEU A 455 28.35 18.11 8.01
C LEU A 455 28.98 17.73 9.36
N GLU A 456 28.33 17.97 10.50
CA GLU A 456 28.87 17.61 11.83
C GLU A 456 28.75 16.11 12.18
N ALA A 457 27.97 15.34 11.41
CA ALA A 457 27.76 13.90 11.62
C ALA A 457 28.54 13.01 10.62
N ILE A 458 29.70 13.48 10.14
CA ILE A 458 30.61 12.71 9.29
C ILE A 458 31.39 11.64 10.11
N ASP A 459 31.52 11.81 11.43
CA ASP A 459 32.47 11.00 12.22
C ASP A 459 31.89 9.83 13.04
N GLU A 460 30.57 9.59 13.11
CA GLU A 460 30.03 8.57 14.05
C GLU A 460 29.23 7.38 13.49
N ASP A 461 28.96 7.27 12.18
CA ASP A 461 28.02 6.24 11.69
C ASP A 461 28.46 5.49 10.42
N ASP A 462 29.72 5.05 10.41
CA ASP A 462 30.28 4.16 9.40
C ASP A 462 29.86 2.68 9.61
N THR A 463 28.59 2.46 10.00
CA THR A 463 27.96 1.13 9.96
C THR A 463 26.75 1.16 9.03
N ALA A 464 27.01 0.70 7.81
CA ALA A 464 26.09 0.64 6.71
C ALA A 464 24.81 -0.14 7.09
N ASP A 465 23.68 0.56 7.14
CA ASP A 465 22.36 -0.06 6.99
C ASP A 465 21.48 0.85 6.14
N HIS A 466 21.73 0.81 4.82
CA HIS A 466 20.97 1.54 3.82
C HIS A 466 19.55 0.97 3.72
N GLY A 467 18.61 1.58 4.44
CA GLY A 467 17.19 1.38 4.17
C GLY A 467 16.86 1.74 2.71
N PRO A 468 15.93 1.00 2.06
CA PRO A 468 15.62 1.20 0.64
C PRO A 468 15.14 2.63 0.39
N ARG A 469 15.83 3.31 -0.54
CA ARG A 469 15.55 4.69 -0.95
C ARG A 469 14.12 4.82 -1.47
N SER A 470 13.46 5.92 -1.10
CA SER A 470 12.09 6.26 -1.50
C SER A 470 11.93 6.30 -3.01
N VAL A 471 11.22 5.33 -3.60
CA VAL A 471 10.81 5.35 -5.01
C VAL A 471 9.45 6.03 -5.13
N ARG A 472 9.39 7.33 -4.83
CA ARG A 472 8.38 8.27 -5.34
C ARG A 472 9.00 9.67 -5.34
N THR A 473 9.95 9.86 -6.24
CA THR A 473 10.26 11.15 -6.84
C THR A 473 10.10 10.98 -8.34
N LEU A 474 8.90 11.31 -8.82
CA LEU A 474 8.62 12.06 -10.05
C LEU A 474 7.19 12.62 -9.90
#